data_AF-A0A6N7KSI4-F1
#
_entry.id   AF-A0A6N7KSI4-F1
#
_cell.length_a   1.000
_cell.length_b   1.000
_cell.length_c   1.000
_cell.angle_alpha   90.00
_cell.angle_beta   90.00
_cell.angle_gamma   90.00
#
_symmetry.space_group_name_H-M   'P 1'
#
loop_
_entity.id
_entity.type
_entity.pdbx_description
1 polymer ?
#
loop_
_entity_poly.entity_id
_entity_poly.type
_entity_poly.pdbx_seq_one_letter_code
_entity_poly.pdbx_strand_id
1 'polypeptide(L)'
;MNLADLAAREAVLKALADEIGDQLKAVRAAVQAELDENRGVQQVAAVLPDGRQVAKVSLTDPAPAAVVTDQEAFVAWVRDHHPDENAVTRRFVIEVRPATQAALLAEMTAAGVPQWCDTETGEVHTVPGVEIRATRARSHSVRFDKGGRDRVAEAWRAGELAALVLPELTAGGAE
;
A
#
# COMPACT_ATOMS: atom_id res chain seq x y z
N MET A 1 -0.53 -22.32 21.90
CA MET A 1 0.33 -22.36 20.70
C MET A 1 1.72 -21.87 21.09
N ASN A 2 2.74 -22.61 20.68
CA ASN A 2 4.13 -22.18 20.81
C ASN A 2 4.55 -21.31 19.60
N LEU A 3 5.77 -20.78 19.59
CA LEU A 3 6.30 -19.94 18.49
C LEU A 3 6.37 -20.70 17.16
N ALA A 4 6.69 -22.00 17.16
CA ALA A 4 6.75 -22.80 15.95
C ALA A 4 5.37 -23.00 15.33
N ASP A 5 4.33 -23.23 16.14
CA ASP A 5 2.95 -23.34 15.69
C ASP A 5 2.47 -22.02 15.06
N LEU A 6 2.84 -20.87 15.67
CA LEU A 6 2.51 -19.55 15.14
C LEU A 6 3.22 -19.28 13.82
N ALA A 7 4.51 -19.60 13.70
CA ALA A 7 5.28 -19.44 12.47
C ALA A 7 4.75 -20.32 11.33
N ALA A 8 4.41 -21.59 11.62
CA ALA A 8 3.81 -22.49 10.65
C ALA A 8 2.45 -21.95 10.16
N ARG A 9 1.62 -21.46 11.09
CA ARG A 9 0.32 -20.87 10.77
C ARG A 9 0.46 -19.60 9.94
N GLU A 10 1.38 -18.71 10.30
CA GLU A 10 1.65 -17.47 9.56
C GLU A 10 2.13 -17.77 8.13
N ALA A 11 3.04 -18.73 7.97
CA ALA A 11 3.54 -19.12 6.65
C ALA A 11 2.43 -19.70 5.76
N VAL A 12 1.59 -20.57 6.30
CA VAL A 12 0.45 -21.13 5.58
C VAL A 12 -0.54 -20.03 5.17
N LEU A 13 -0.94 -19.17 6.10
CA LEU A 13 -1.89 -18.07 5.82
C LEU A 13 -1.33 -17.10 4.78
N LYS A 14 -0.04 -16.78 4.84
CA LYS A 14 0.61 -15.90 3.87
C LYS A 14 0.60 -16.50 2.45
N ALA A 15 0.90 -17.79 2.32
CA ALA A 15 0.87 -18.46 1.02
C ALA A 15 -0.53 -18.46 0.41
N LEU A 16 -1.56 -18.74 1.22
CA LEU A 16 -2.95 -18.74 0.77
C LEU A 16 -3.46 -17.34 0.45
N ALA A 17 -3.13 -16.34 1.28
CA ALA A 17 -3.52 -14.94 1.04
C ALA A 17 -2.90 -14.38 -0.24
N ASP A 18 -1.65 -14.73 -0.55
CA ASP A 18 -1.01 -14.35 -1.81
C ASP A 18 -1.75 -14.96 -3.01
N GLU A 19 -1.97 -16.28 -2.99
CA GLU A 19 -2.64 -16.98 -4.09
C GLU A 19 -4.08 -16.49 -4.29
N ILE A 20 -4.87 -16.41 -3.21
CA ILE A 20 -6.24 -15.88 -3.26
C ILE A 20 -6.23 -14.43 -3.74
N GLY A 21 -5.26 -13.62 -3.29
CA GLY A 21 -5.11 -12.25 -3.73
C GLY A 21 -4.83 -12.12 -5.23
N ASP A 22 -4.00 -13.00 -5.77
CA ASP A 22 -3.68 -13.01 -7.20
C ASP A 22 -4.84 -13.53 -8.05
N GLN A 23 -5.53 -14.59 -7.60
CA GLN A 23 -6.78 -15.05 -8.22
C GLN A 23 -7.86 -13.97 -8.21
N LEU A 24 -8.04 -13.27 -7.09
CA LEU A 24 -9.00 -12.17 -6.97
C LEU A 24 -8.68 -11.03 -7.94
N LYS A 25 -7.40 -10.66 -8.11
CA LYS A 25 -6.98 -9.66 -9.11
C LYS A 25 -7.31 -10.11 -10.52
N ALA A 26 -7.01 -11.36 -10.86
CA ALA A 26 -7.29 -11.91 -12.19
C ALA A 26 -8.80 -11.91 -12.50
N VAL A 27 -9.61 -12.40 -11.55
CA VAL A 27 -11.08 -12.41 -11.70
C VAL A 27 -11.64 -10.99 -11.76
N ARG A 28 -11.14 -10.06 -10.94
CA ARG A 28 -11.55 -8.64 -11.02
C ARG A 28 -11.26 -8.03 -12.39
N ALA A 29 -10.09 -8.30 -12.95
CA ALA A 29 -9.73 -7.81 -14.28
C ALA A 29 -10.65 -8.41 -15.36
N ALA A 30 -10.98 -9.70 -15.28
CA ALA A 30 -11.90 -10.35 -16.20
C ALA A 30 -13.33 -9.78 -16.07
N VAL A 31 -13.84 -9.62 -14.84
CA VAL A 31 -15.16 -9.03 -14.59
C VAL A 31 -15.23 -7.58 -15.10
N GLN A 32 -14.16 -6.80 -14.92
CA GLN A 32 -14.11 -5.44 -15.45
C GLN A 32 -14.17 -5.43 -16.99
N ALA A 33 -13.38 -6.28 -17.66
CA ALA A 33 -13.40 -6.38 -19.11
C ALA A 33 -14.79 -6.75 -19.65
N GLU A 34 -15.46 -7.72 -19.02
CA GLU A 34 -16.84 -8.11 -19.37
C GLU A 34 -17.85 -6.97 -19.14
N LEU A 35 -17.72 -6.20 -18.05
CA LEU A 35 -18.57 -5.04 -17.79
C LEU A 35 -18.35 -3.91 -18.80
N ASP A 36 -17.09 -3.69 -19.21
CA ASP A 36 -16.73 -2.66 -20.20
C ASP A 36 -17.27 -3.00 -21.61
N GLU A 37 -17.26 -4.29 -21.98
CA GLU A 37 -17.85 -4.78 -23.24
C GLU A 37 -19.39 -4.72 -23.20
N ASN A 38 -19.99 -5.05 -22.05
CA ASN A 38 -21.44 -5.04 -21.86
C ASN A 38 -21.94 -3.69 -21.31
N ARG A 39 -21.85 -2.64 -22.12
CA ARG A 39 -22.22 -1.24 -21.78
C ARG A 39 -23.65 -1.01 -21.24
N GLY A 40 -24.50 -2.03 -21.18
CA GLY A 40 -25.83 -1.98 -20.58
C GLY A 40 -25.93 -2.58 -19.17
N VAL A 41 -24.88 -3.21 -18.65
CA VAL A 41 -24.89 -3.90 -17.35
C VAL A 41 -24.17 -3.06 -16.31
N GLN A 42 -24.94 -2.40 -15.44
CA GLN A 42 -24.40 -1.59 -14.35
C GLN A 42 -24.22 -2.39 -13.05
N GLN A 43 -24.88 -3.54 -12.90
CA GLN A 43 -24.79 -4.38 -11.71
C GLN A 43 -24.98 -5.87 -12.04
N VAL A 44 -24.21 -6.73 -11.37
CA VAL A 44 -24.33 -8.19 -11.44
C VAL A 44 -24.44 -8.76 -10.04
N ALA A 45 -25.41 -9.65 -9.81
CA ALA A 45 -25.56 -10.37 -8.55
C ALA A 45 -24.55 -11.52 -8.46
N ALA A 46 -23.76 -11.56 -7.39
CA ALA A 46 -22.91 -12.71 -7.08
C ALA A 46 -23.75 -13.72 -6.27
N VAL A 47 -23.95 -14.90 -6.82
CA VAL A 47 -24.79 -15.96 -6.27
C VAL A 47 -23.95 -17.20 -5.99
N LEU A 48 -24.13 -17.80 -4.82
CA LEU A 48 -23.51 -19.06 -4.46
C LEU A 48 -24.08 -20.21 -5.31
N PRO A 49 -23.39 -21.36 -5.40
CA PRO A 49 -23.90 -22.53 -6.12
C PRO A 49 -25.25 -23.05 -5.61
N ASP A 50 -25.59 -22.75 -4.35
CA ASP A 50 -26.88 -23.09 -3.75
C ASP A 50 -28.01 -22.08 -4.05
N GLY A 51 -27.74 -21.09 -4.90
CA GLY A 51 -28.71 -20.09 -5.34
C GLY A 51 -28.83 -18.88 -4.41
N ARG A 52 -28.11 -18.81 -3.29
CA ARG A 52 -28.17 -17.66 -2.38
C ARG A 52 -27.30 -16.52 -2.90
N GLN A 53 -27.88 -15.33 -3.05
CA GLN A 53 -27.13 -14.13 -3.37
C GLN A 53 -26.26 -13.71 -2.17
N VAL A 54 -24.98 -13.40 -2.43
CA VAL A 54 -24.01 -13.00 -1.40
C VAL A 54 -23.45 -11.60 -1.60
N ALA A 55 -23.45 -11.07 -2.83
CA ALA A 55 -22.98 -9.72 -3.10
C ALA A 55 -23.59 -9.16 -4.40
N LYS A 56 -23.28 -7.89 -4.66
CA LYS A 56 -23.48 -7.23 -5.96
C LYS A 56 -22.15 -6.63 -6.41
N VAL A 57 -21.79 -6.83 -7.67
CA VAL A 57 -20.68 -6.14 -8.33
C VAL A 57 -21.29 -5.06 -9.21
N SER A 58 -20.99 -3.80 -8.91
CA SER A 58 -21.54 -2.65 -9.62
C SER A 58 -20.44 -1.95 -10.42
N LEU A 59 -20.75 -1.61 -11.66
CA LEU A 59 -19.98 -0.65 -12.42
C LEU A 59 -20.38 0.75 -11.94
N THR A 60 -19.42 1.67 -11.84
CA THR A 60 -19.70 3.07 -11.49
C THR A 60 -18.94 3.92 -12.49
N ASP A 61 -19.69 4.66 -13.30
CA ASP A 61 -19.12 5.61 -14.23
C ASP A 61 -18.51 6.78 -13.44
N PRO A 62 -17.27 7.18 -13.75
CA PRO A 62 -16.67 8.34 -13.11
C PRO A 62 -17.46 9.60 -13.49
N ALA A 63 -17.87 10.37 -12.48
CA ALA A 63 -18.51 11.65 -12.72
C ALA A 63 -17.52 12.59 -13.45
N PRO A 64 -17.94 13.32 -14.50
CA PRO A 64 -17.07 14.26 -15.18
C PRO A 64 -16.66 15.36 -14.20
N ALA A 65 -15.35 15.49 -13.98
CA ALA A 65 -14.76 16.50 -13.13
C ALA A 65 -13.83 17.38 -13.95
N ALA A 66 -13.88 18.70 -13.73
CA ALA A 66 -12.90 19.61 -14.29
C ALA A 66 -11.53 19.35 -13.64
N VAL A 67 -10.50 19.16 -14.46
CA VAL A 67 -9.11 18.99 -14.02
C VAL A 67 -8.23 20.00 -14.73
N VAL A 68 -7.26 20.55 -14.00
CA VAL A 68 -6.23 21.40 -14.60
C VAL A 68 -5.21 20.51 -15.27
N THR A 69 -5.11 20.59 -16.59
CA THR A 69 -4.15 19.81 -17.40
C THR A 69 -2.83 20.54 -17.63
N ASP A 70 -2.85 21.88 -17.53
CA ASP A 70 -1.69 22.75 -17.61
C ASP A 70 -1.77 23.77 -16.48
N GLN A 71 -0.95 23.53 -15.45
CA GLN A 71 -0.95 24.35 -14.25
C GLN A 71 -0.44 25.77 -14.53
N GLU A 72 0.51 25.93 -15.46
CA GLU A 72 1.11 27.24 -15.75
C GLU A 72 0.15 28.10 -16.57
N ALA A 73 -0.45 27.52 -17.62
CA ALA A 73 -1.45 28.22 -18.43
C ALA A 73 -2.69 28.58 -17.61
N PHE A 74 -3.14 27.70 -16.72
CA PHE A 74 -4.28 27.98 -15.84
C PHE A 74 -3.95 29.11 -14.85
N VAL A 75 -2.77 29.10 -14.21
CA VAL A 75 -2.36 30.17 -13.31
C VAL A 75 -2.24 31.51 -14.06
N ALA A 76 -1.68 31.53 -15.27
CA ALA A 76 -1.62 32.73 -16.09
C ALA A 76 -3.02 33.27 -16.41
N TRP A 77 -3.93 32.40 -16.86
CA TRP A 77 -5.31 32.77 -17.15
C TRP A 77 -6.05 33.29 -15.91
N VAL A 78 -5.88 32.64 -14.75
CA VAL A 78 -6.47 33.08 -13.47
C VAL A 78 -5.95 34.46 -13.08
N ARG A 79 -4.65 34.74 -13.26
CA ARG A 79 -4.09 36.07 -12.97
C ARG A 79 -4.67 37.17 -13.86
N ASP A 80 -5.01 36.84 -15.10
CA ASP A 80 -5.55 37.80 -16.05
C ASP A 80 -7.07 38.02 -15.89
N HIS A 81 -7.81 37.00 -15.46
CA HIS A 81 -9.28 37.01 -15.42
C HIS A 81 -9.87 37.12 -14.00
N HIS A 82 -9.07 36.88 -12.96
CA HIS A 82 -9.47 37.00 -11.55
C HIS A 82 -8.48 37.91 -10.81
N PRO A 83 -8.67 39.25 -10.87
CA PRO A 83 -7.74 40.24 -10.32
C PRO A 83 -7.74 40.33 -8.78
N ASP A 84 -8.55 39.52 -8.10
CA ASP A 84 -8.56 39.46 -6.64
C ASP A 84 -7.20 39.02 -6.09
N GLU A 85 -6.70 39.75 -5.10
CA GLU A 85 -5.34 39.60 -4.55
C GLU A 85 -5.05 38.19 -3.96
N ASN A 86 -6.10 37.41 -3.71
CA ASN A 86 -6.03 36.08 -3.10
C ASN A 86 -6.09 34.91 -4.09
N ALA A 87 -6.26 35.15 -5.40
CA ALA A 87 -6.42 34.08 -6.39
C ALA A 87 -5.11 33.31 -6.66
N VAL A 88 -3.95 33.94 -6.47
CA VAL A 88 -2.64 33.32 -6.71
C VAL A 88 -1.65 33.69 -5.61
N THR A 89 -1.19 32.68 -4.85
CA THR A 89 -0.17 32.86 -3.81
C THR A 89 1.24 32.63 -4.36
N ARG A 90 2.18 33.54 -4.05
CA ARG A 90 3.61 33.34 -4.29
C ARG A 90 4.29 32.96 -2.97
N ARG A 91 5.13 31.94 -2.99
CA ARG A 91 5.92 31.49 -1.83
C ARG A 91 7.39 31.41 -2.21
N PHE A 92 8.25 32.02 -1.40
CA PHE A 92 9.70 31.76 -1.45
C PHE A 92 9.99 30.58 -0.52
N VAL A 93 10.53 29.50 -1.06
CA VAL A 93 10.88 28.30 -0.30
C VAL A 93 12.39 28.27 -0.10
N ILE A 94 12.81 28.19 1.16
CA ILE A 94 14.20 27.87 1.53
C ILE A 94 14.18 26.43 2.01
N GLU A 95 14.78 25.53 1.22
CA GLU A 95 14.83 24.11 1.52
C GLU A 95 16.25 23.56 1.37
N VAL A 96 16.58 22.56 2.19
CA VAL A 96 17.77 21.75 1.98
C VAL A 96 17.49 20.80 0.84
N ARG A 97 18.40 20.71 -0.14
CA ARG A 97 18.24 19.79 -1.28
C ARG A 97 18.08 18.35 -0.77
N PRO A 98 17.13 17.56 -1.30
CA PRO A 98 16.86 16.21 -0.81
C PRO A 98 18.09 15.30 -0.76
N ALA A 99 18.96 15.37 -1.77
CA ALA A 99 20.19 14.59 -1.81
C ALA A 99 21.17 14.94 -0.68
N THR A 100 21.32 16.23 -0.37
CA THR A 100 22.18 16.71 0.71
C THR A 100 21.63 16.29 2.07
N GLN A 101 20.32 16.46 2.28
CA GLN A 101 19.67 16.00 3.50
C GLN A 101 19.82 14.49 3.70
N ALA A 102 19.63 13.69 2.64
CA ALA A 102 19.78 12.25 2.69
C ALA A 102 21.23 11.82 3.02
N ALA A 103 22.23 12.47 2.42
CA ALA A 103 23.64 12.19 2.68
C ALA A 103 24.02 12.48 4.14
N LEU A 104 23.65 13.66 4.66
CA LEU A 104 23.91 14.05 6.05
C LEU A 104 23.24 13.09 7.05
N LEU A 105 21.97 12.75 6.83
CA LEU A 105 21.27 11.81 7.70
C LEU A 105 21.86 10.39 7.63
N ALA A 106 22.35 9.96 6.46
CA ALA A 106 23.01 8.67 6.30
C ALA A 106 24.34 8.61 7.08
N GLU A 107 25.13 9.67 7.06
CA GLU A 107 26.37 9.79 7.83
C GLU A 107 26.10 9.68 9.34
N MET A 108 25.14 10.45 9.85
CA MET A 108 24.74 10.40 11.27
C MET A 108 24.16 9.04 11.66
N THR A 109 23.39 8.41 10.75
CA THR A 109 22.87 7.05 10.96
C THR A 109 24.00 6.03 11.05
N ALA A 110 25.01 6.13 10.19
CA ALA A 110 26.18 5.25 10.21
C ALA A 110 27.02 5.43 11.49
N ALA A 111 27.14 6.66 11.99
CA ALA A 111 27.81 6.98 13.24
C ALA A 111 27.00 6.59 14.49
N GLY A 112 25.67 6.42 14.35
CA GLY A 112 24.78 6.09 15.47
C GLY A 112 24.54 7.25 16.44
N VAL A 113 24.98 8.46 16.10
CA VAL A 113 24.85 9.69 16.89
C VAL A 113 24.41 10.85 15.99
N PRO A 114 23.65 11.83 16.51
CA PRO A 114 23.21 13.01 15.74
C PRO A 114 24.34 14.05 15.63
N GLN A 115 25.50 13.62 15.15
CA GLN A 115 26.70 14.43 14.99
C GLN A 115 27.24 14.32 13.56
N TRP A 116 27.70 15.44 13.03
CA TRP A 116 28.34 15.55 11.72
C TRP A 116 29.78 16.03 11.88
N CYS A 117 30.69 15.47 11.10
CA CYS A 117 32.09 15.90 11.11
C CYS A 117 32.34 16.81 9.91
N ASP A 118 32.87 18.00 10.17
CA ASP A 118 33.39 18.85 9.10
C ASP A 118 34.67 18.19 8.54
N THR A 119 34.67 17.91 7.24
CA THR A 119 35.78 17.21 6.57
C THR A 119 37.02 18.07 6.37
N GLU A 120 36.88 19.39 6.41
CA GLU A 120 37.99 20.33 6.22
C GLU A 120 38.66 20.69 7.55
N THR A 121 37.89 20.80 8.64
CA THR A 121 38.40 21.18 9.96
C THR A 121 38.57 20.00 10.91
N GLY A 122 37.91 18.87 10.63
CA GLY A 122 37.85 17.72 11.53
C GLY A 122 37.00 17.94 12.78
N GLU A 123 36.26 19.05 12.85
CA GLU A 123 35.42 19.39 13.99
C GLU A 123 34.09 18.63 13.95
N VAL A 124 33.70 18.05 15.08
CA VAL A 124 32.44 17.30 15.21
C VAL A 124 31.37 18.22 15.80
N HIS A 125 30.30 18.43 15.04
CA HIS A 125 29.17 19.26 15.44
C HIS A 125 27.93 18.41 15.74
N THR A 126 27.27 18.65 16.87
CA THR A 126 25.93 18.12 17.12
C THR A 126 24.93 18.84 16.23
N VAL A 127 24.17 18.10 15.43
CA VAL A 127 23.25 18.69 14.44
C VAL A 127 21.89 19.00 15.09
N PRO A 128 21.47 20.27 15.16
CA PRO A 128 20.18 20.64 15.75
C PRO A 128 19.01 20.04 14.96
N GLY A 129 17.98 19.56 15.67
CA GLY A 129 16.78 19.00 15.06
C GLY A 129 16.91 17.58 14.52
N VAL A 130 18.05 16.91 14.76
CA VAL A 130 18.26 15.51 14.40
C VAL A 130 18.34 14.63 15.65
N GLU A 131 17.59 13.53 15.65
CA GLU A 131 17.62 12.51 16.69
C GLU A 131 17.81 11.14 16.04
N ILE A 132 18.67 10.31 16.62
CA ILE A 132 18.80 8.90 16.24
C ILE A 132 17.79 8.10 17.05
N ARG A 133 16.74 7.63 16.36
CA ARG A 133 15.72 6.76 16.93
C ARG A 133 15.39 5.62 15.98
N ALA A 134 14.89 4.51 16.52
CA ALA A 134 14.29 3.47 15.70
C ALA A 134 13.05 4.07 14.99
N THR A 135 13.13 4.25 13.68
CA THR A 135 12.04 4.83 12.88
C THR A 135 10.92 3.83 12.58
N ARG A 136 11.16 2.54 12.83
CA ARG A 136 10.21 1.45 12.60
C ARG A 136 10.15 0.57 13.83
N ALA A 137 8.94 0.11 14.16
CA ALA A 137 8.76 -0.97 15.12
C ALA A 137 9.44 -2.25 14.61
N ARG A 138 9.87 -3.12 15.54
CA ARG A 138 10.38 -4.44 15.18
C ARG A 138 9.28 -5.22 14.45
N SER A 139 9.60 -5.73 13.26
CA SER A 139 8.72 -6.58 12.47
C SER A 139 9.42 -7.89 12.11
N HIS A 140 8.64 -8.88 11.68
CA HIS A 140 9.13 -10.14 11.11
C HIS A 140 8.63 -10.26 9.66
N SER A 141 9.26 -11.14 8.90
CA SER A 141 8.86 -11.44 7.52
C SER A 141 8.92 -12.94 7.28
N VAL A 142 7.89 -13.49 6.65
CA VAL A 142 7.91 -14.88 6.19
C VAL A 142 8.77 -15.01 4.94
N ARG A 143 9.74 -15.92 4.99
CA ARG A 143 10.52 -16.37 3.83
C ARG A 143 10.28 -17.87 3.66
N PHE A 144 9.85 -18.27 2.48
CA PHE A 144 9.65 -19.69 2.18
C PHE A 144 10.97 -20.31 1.71
N ASP A 145 11.26 -21.51 2.19
CA ASP A 145 12.30 -22.35 1.61
C ASP A 145 11.93 -22.79 0.19
N LYS A 146 12.91 -23.36 -0.52
CA LYS A 146 12.70 -23.93 -1.85
C LYS A 146 11.59 -24.99 -1.82
N GLY A 147 10.56 -24.79 -2.65
CA GLY A 147 9.36 -25.64 -2.69
C GLY A 147 8.44 -25.51 -1.48
N GLY A 148 8.67 -24.55 -0.57
CA GLY A 148 7.83 -24.36 0.62
C GLY A 148 6.38 -24.03 0.24
N ARG A 149 6.19 -23.19 -0.79
CA ARG A 149 4.86 -22.87 -1.33
C ARG A 149 4.16 -24.09 -1.93
N ASP A 150 4.90 -24.94 -2.66
CA ASP A 150 4.35 -26.15 -3.29
C ASP A 150 3.81 -27.14 -2.24
N ARG A 151 4.54 -27.29 -1.12
CA ARG A 151 4.09 -28.12 0.01
C ARG A 151 2.83 -27.57 0.68
N VAL A 152 2.74 -26.24 0.83
CA VAL A 152 1.51 -25.62 1.33
C VAL A 152 0.34 -25.85 0.36
N ALA A 153 0.58 -25.74 -0.95
CA ALA A 153 -0.45 -25.98 -1.97
C ALA A 153 -0.88 -27.46 -2.03
N GLU A 154 0.03 -28.40 -1.80
CA GLU A 154 -0.28 -29.84 -1.65
C GLU A 154 -1.12 -30.11 -0.41
N ALA A 155 -0.69 -29.62 0.76
CA ALA A 155 -1.42 -29.77 2.02
C ALA A 155 -2.82 -29.11 1.97
N TRP A 156 -2.96 -28.00 1.24
CA TRP A 156 -4.25 -27.37 0.97
C TRP A 156 -5.18 -28.30 0.18
N ARG A 157 -4.69 -28.86 -0.93
CA ARG A 157 -5.46 -29.80 -1.77
C ARG A 157 -5.80 -31.09 -1.02
N ALA A 158 -4.94 -31.54 -0.11
CA ALA A 158 -5.17 -32.69 0.75
C ALA A 158 -6.12 -32.41 1.92
N GLY A 159 -6.49 -31.14 2.18
CA GLY A 159 -7.37 -30.75 3.28
C GLY A 159 -6.70 -30.74 4.66
N GLU A 160 -5.38 -30.87 4.73
CA GLU A 160 -4.61 -31.01 5.97
C GLU A 160 -4.44 -29.68 6.73
N LEU A 161 -4.73 -28.56 6.08
CA LEU A 161 -4.52 -27.22 6.62
C LEU A 161 -5.71 -26.66 7.42
N ALA A 162 -6.81 -27.40 7.55
CA ALA A 162 -8.02 -26.92 8.20
C ALA A 162 -7.77 -26.37 9.63
N ALA A 163 -6.93 -27.07 10.41
CA ALA A 163 -6.57 -26.67 11.77
C ALA A 163 -5.71 -25.39 11.85
N LEU A 164 -5.06 -25.01 10.74
CA LEU A 164 -4.18 -23.84 10.67
C LEU A 164 -4.87 -22.63 10.03
N VAL A 165 -5.79 -22.85 9.09
CA VAL A 165 -6.29 -21.79 8.21
C VAL A 165 -7.63 -21.21 8.64
N LEU A 166 -8.54 -22.00 9.21
CA LEU A 166 -9.92 -21.56 9.42
C LEU A 166 -10.07 -20.82 10.76
N PRO A 167 -10.21 -19.48 10.77
CA PRO A 167 -10.83 -18.81 11.91
C PRO A 167 -12.33 -19.12 11.95
N GLU A 168 -12.96 -19.00 13.11
CA GLU A 168 -14.42 -18.88 13.15
C GLU A 168 -14.83 -17.63 12.37
N LEU A 169 -15.49 -17.82 11.23
CA LEU A 169 -16.09 -16.72 10.48
C LEU A 169 -17.37 -16.32 11.22
N THR A 170 -17.30 -15.30 12.07
CA THR A 170 -18.49 -14.68 12.62
C THR A 170 -19.29 -14.07 11.47
N ALA A 171 -20.53 -14.54 11.27
CA ALA A 171 -21.44 -13.94 10.31
C ALA A 171 -21.52 -12.42 10.57
N GLY A 172 -21.28 -11.61 9.53
CA GLY A 172 -21.13 -10.16 9.64
C GLY A 172 -22.23 -9.52 10.47
N GLY A 173 -21.82 -8.71 11.46
CA GLY A 173 -22.72 -7.91 12.28
C GLY A 173 -23.56 -6.98 11.40
N ALA A 174 -24.87 -7.00 11.62
CA ALA A 174 -25.78 -6.03 11.06
C ALA A 174 -25.56 -4.67 11.75
N GLU A 175 -25.13 -3.67 10.99
CA GLU A 175 -25.42 -2.25 11.22
C GLU A 175 -26.16 -1.70 10.01
#